data_AF-A0A534LC47-F1
#
_entry.id   AF-A0A534LC47-F1
#
_cell.length_a   1.000
_cell.length_b   1.000
_cell.length_c   1.000
_cell.angle_alpha   90.00
_cell.angle_beta   90.00
_cell.angle_gamma   90.00
#
_symmetry.space_group_name_H-M   'P 1'
#
loop_
_entity.id
_entity.type
_entity.pdbx_description
1 polymer ?
#
loop_
_entity_poly.entity_id
_entity_poly.type
_entity_poly.pdbx_seq_one_letter_code
_entity_poly.pdbx_strand_id
1 'polypeptide(L)' 'MAWIRPVVDHIFLVDRGGVPMIHLSRGLPTGADPDLIASMFTAIVDFMNQSFHSMGHGDVRSIELEDYQVVFGRGR' A
#
# COMPACT_ATOMS: atom_id res chain seq x y z
N MET A 1 -17.35 -18.16 13.11
CA MET A 1 -17.03 -16.81 12.60
C MET A 1 -16.72 -16.94 11.12
N ALA A 2 -17.62 -16.50 10.24
CA ALA A 2 -17.36 -16.48 8.81
C ALA A 2 -16.24 -15.48 8.55
N TRP A 3 -15.10 -15.95 8.00
CA TRP A 3 -14.05 -15.06 7.53
C TRP A 3 -14.58 -14.38 6.27
N ILE A 4 -15.03 -13.14 6.41
CA ILE A 4 -15.30 -12.28 5.27
C ILE A 4 -13.96 -12.15 4.54
N ARG A 5 -13.85 -12.72 3.34
CA ARG A 5 -12.68 -12.51 2.50
C ARG A 5 -12.66 -11.01 2.18
N PRO A 6 -11.62 -10.24 2.57
CA PRO A 6 -11.57 -8.83 2.24
C PRO A 6 -11.63 -8.69 0.72
N VAL A 7 -12.53 -7.84 0.25
CA VAL A 7 -12.60 -7.48 -1.16
C VAL A 7 -11.42 -6.55 -1.40
N VAL A 8 -10.52 -6.94 -2.29
CA VAL A 8 -9.36 -6.12 -2.67
C VAL A 8 -9.75 -5.30 -3.90
N ASP A 9 -9.94 -4.00 -3.72
CA ASP A 9 -10.33 -3.11 -4.81
C ASP A 9 -9.17 -2.72 -5.71
N HIS A 10 -7.98 -2.55 -5.12
CA HIS A 10 -6.75 -2.18 -5.82
C HIS A 10 -5.56 -3.01 -5.34
N ILE A 11 -4.74 -3.45 -6.30
CA ILE A 11 -3.43 -4.06 -6.06
C ILE A 11 -2.41 -3.21 -6.80
N PHE A 12 -1.41 -2.74 -6.06
CA PHE A 12 -0.24 -2.06 -6.61
C PHE A 12 0.97 -2.96 -6.35
N LEU A 13 1.60 -3.43 -7.44
CA LEU A 13 2.92 -4.06 -7.37
C LEU A 13 3.95 -2.99 -7.67
N VAL A 14 4.81 -2.71 -6.70
CA VAL A 14 5.95 -1.80 -6.83
C VAL A 14 7.25 -2.57 -6.72
N ASP A 15 8.28 -2.12 -7.42
CA ASP A 15 9.63 -2.66 -7.24
C ASP A 15 10.26 -2.15 -5.91
N ARG A 16 11.50 -2.57 -5.64
CA ARG A 16 12.21 -2.12 -4.42
C ARG A 16 12.54 -0.62 -4.39
N GLY A 17 12.59 0.03 -5.54
CA GLY A 17 12.81 1.47 -5.67
C GLY A 17 11.52 2.28 -5.62
N GLY A 18 10.36 1.64 -5.42
CA GLY A 18 9.06 2.31 -5.42
C GLY A 18 8.48 2.52 -6.82
N VAL A 19 9.08 1.95 -7.86
CA VAL A 19 8.60 2.08 -9.23
C VAL A 19 7.36 1.20 -9.41
N PRO A 20 6.21 1.77 -9.79
CA PRO A 20 5.00 1.00 -10.10
C PRO A 20 5.24 0.05 -11.28
N MET A 21 4.91 -1.22 -11.09
CA MET A 21 5.06 -2.27 -12.11
C MET A 21 3.70 -2.72 -12.64
N ILE A 22 2.74 -2.98 -11.74
CA ILE A 22 1.42 -3.51 -12.09
C ILE A 22 0.38 -2.85 -11.20
N HIS A 23 -0.71 -2.38 -11.82
CA HIS A 23 -1.94 -2.01 -11.13
C HIS A 23 -3.08 -2.91 -11.58
N LEU A 24 -3.75 -3.56 -10.63
CA LEU A 24 -5.01 -4.28 -10.87
C LEU A 24 -6.11 -3.61 -10.06
N SER A 25 -7.27 -3.43 -10.67
CA SER A 25 -8.44 -2.89 -9.98
C SER A 25 -9.71 -3.64 -10.34
N ARG A 26 -10.68 -3.66 -9.42
CA ARG A 26 -12.00 -4.27 -9.63
C ARG A 26 -13.04 -3.34 -10.24
N GLY A 27 -12.81 -2.03 -10.19
CA GLY A 27 -13.77 -0.99 -10.58
C GLY A 27 -13.25 -0.06 -11.67
N LEU A 28 -14.09 0.89 -12.08
CA LEU A 28 -13.69 1.96 -13.01
C LEU A 28 -12.58 2.83 -12.37
N PRO A 29 -11.64 3.37 -13.17
CA PRO A 29 -10.53 4.17 -12.67
C PRO A 29 -11.01 5.30 -11.74
N THR A 30 -10.36 5.46 -10.59
CA THR A 30 -10.69 6.47 -9.56
C THR A 30 -10.31 7.91 -9.95
N GLY A 31 -10.06 8.17 -11.24
CA GLY A 31 -9.61 9.45 -11.79
C GLY A 31 -8.15 9.81 -11.48
N ALA A 32 -7.60 9.29 -10.39
CA ALA A 32 -6.19 9.45 -10.02
C ALA A 32 -5.29 8.43 -10.74
N ASP A 33 -4.10 8.88 -11.12
CA ASP A 33 -3.08 8.04 -11.75
C ASP A 33 -2.60 6.96 -10.77
N PRO A 34 -2.72 5.66 -11.10
CA PRO A 34 -2.23 4.57 -10.26
C PRO A 34 -0.74 4.69 -9.88
N ASP A 35 0.08 5.24 -10.77
CA ASP A 35 1.51 5.37 -10.54
C ASP A 35 1.80 6.44 -9.48
N LEU A 36 1.01 7.52 -9.49
CA LEU A 36 1.07 8.57 -8.48
C LEU A 36 0.63 8.03 -7.11
N ILE A 37 -0.44 7.23 -7.06
CA ILE A 37 -0.93 6.61 -5.82
C ILE A 37 0.15 5.68 -5.24
N ALA A 38 0.71 4.80 -6.06
CA ALA A 38 1.75 3.87 -5.64
C ALA A 38 3.02 4.61 -5.15
N SER A 39 3.42 5.67 -5.85
CA SER A 39 4.55 6.51 -5.45
C SER A 39 4.31 7.21 -4.11
N MET A 40 3.10 7.72 -3.89
CA MET A 40 2.72 8.38 -2.63
C MET A 40 2.78 7.41 -1.45
N PHE A 41 2.21 6.21 -1.59
CA PHE A 41 2.26 5.22 -0.53
C PHE A 41 3.69 4.75 -0.25
N THR A 42 4.52 4.60 -1.28
CA THR A 42 5.95 4.31 -1.09
C THR A 42 6.62 5.39 -0.26
N ALA A 43 6.44 6.67 -0.62
CA ALA A 43 7.05 7.79 0.10
C ALA A 43 6.59 7.86 1.57
N ILE A 44 5.29 7.63 1.83
CA ILE A 44 4.75 7.59 3.20
C ILE A 44 5.36 6.43 4.00
N VAL A 45 5.40 5.22 3.43
CA VAL A 45 5.96 4.05 4.11
C VAL A 45 7.44 4.23 4.39
N ASP A 46 8.21 4.75 3.44
CA ASP A 46 9.63 5.02 3.62
C ASP A 46 9.88 6.05 4.71
N PHE A 47 9.11 7.15 4.71
CA PHE A 47 9.20 8.17 5.74
C PHE A 47 8.86 7.63 7.13
N MET A 48 7.77 6.87 7.23
CA MET A 48 7.34 6.26 8.50
C MET A 48 8.35 5.24 8.99
N ASN A 49 8.85 4.36 8.10
CA ASN A 49 9.89 3.41 8.43
C ASN A 49 11.12 4.16 8.95
N GLN A 50 11.66 5.13 8.22
CA GLN A 50 12.82 5.91 8.67
C GLN A 50 12.60 6.58 10.03
N SER A 51 11.40 7.13 10.27
CA SER A 51 11.07 7.84 11.50
C SER A 51 10.97 6.93 12.73
N PHE A 52 10.44 5.71 12.57
CA PHE A 52 10.14 4.81 13.68
C PHE A 52 11.10 3.61 13.79
N HIS A 53 11.95 3.35 12.79
CA HIS A 53 12.91 2.24 12.80
C HIS A 53 13.90 2.38 13.96
N SER A 54 14.39 3.61 14.19
CA SER A 54 15.33 3.92 15.28
C SER A 54 14.70 3.75 16.67
N MET A 55 13.37 3.74 16.74
CA MET A 55 12.58 3.51 17.96
C MET A 55 12.26 2.03 18.19
N GLY A 56 12.67 1.12 17.28
CA GLY A 56 12.48 -0.32 17.42
C GLY A 56 11.06 -0.82 17.10
N HIS A 57 10.22 0.00 16.46
CA HIS A 57 8.83 -0.36 16.12
C HIS A 57 8.70 -1.16 14.81
N GLY A 58 9.79 -1.30 14.04
CA GLY A 58 9.83 -2.08 12.81
C GLY A 58 9.21 -1.36 11.61
N ASP A 59 8.72 -2.13 10.64
CA ASP A 59 8.18 -1.62 9.37
C ASP A 59 6.66 -1.41 9.43
N VAL A 60 6.18 -0.38 8.73
CA VAL A 60 4.74 -0.15 8.51
C VAL A 60 4.12 -1.36 7.79
N ARG A 61 3.01 -1.86 8.37
CA ARG A 61 2.26 -3.00 7.82
C ARG A 61 0.94 -2.62 7.16
N SER A 62 0.30 -1.56 7.65
CA SER A 62 -0.95 -1.07 7.09
C SER A 62 -1.19 0.39 7.44
N ILE A 63 -1.98 1.08 6.62
CA ILE A 63 -2.57 2.39 6.89
C ILE A 63 -4.08 2.23 6.80
N GLU A 64 -4.77 2.79 7.80
CA GLU A 64 -6.23 2.82 7.86
C GLU A 64 -6.71 4.22 7.50
N LEU A 65 -7.65 4.29 6.57
CA LEU A 65 -8.40 5.46 6.15
C LEU A 65 -9.87 5.15 6.41
N GLU A 66 -10.72 6.18 6.49
CA GLU A 66 -12.14 6.03 6.86
C GLU A 66 -12.84 4.87 6.14
N ASP A 67 -12.72 4.82 4.81
CA ASP A 67 -13.35 3.79 3.98
C ASP A 67 -12.39 2.74 3.41
N TYR A 68 -11.08 2.90 3.63
CA TYR A 68 -10.05 2.07 2.98
C TYR A 68 -9.00 1.58 3.96
N GLN A 69 -8.64 0.31 3.83
CA GLN A 69 -7.46 -0.25 4.46
C GLN A 69 -6.40 -0.53 3.39
N VAL A 70 -5.21 0.02 3.57
CA VAL A 70 -4.06 -0.24 2.71
C VAL A 70 -3.11 -1.16 3.47
N VAL A 71 -2.79 -2.30 2.89
CA VAL A 71 -1.91 -3.30 3.50
C VAL A 71 -0.64 -3.44 2.67
N PHE A 72 0.51 -3.41 3.35
CA PHE A 72 1.82 -3.54 2.71
C PHE A 72 2.35 -4.96 2.89
N GLY A 73 2.75 -5.56 1.77
CA GLY A 73 3.36 -6.88 1.73
C GLY A 73 4.62 -6.86 0.88
N ARG A 74 5.66 -7.60 1.31
CA ARG A 74 6.84 -7.87 0.49
C ARG A 74 6.72 -9.27 -0.09
N GLY A 75 6.94 -9.41 -1.40
CA GLY A 75 7.11 -10.72 -2.04
C GLY A 75 8.34 -11.43 -1.46
N ARG A 76 8.22 -12.75 -1.26
CA ARG A 76 9.33 -13.64 -0.90
C ARG A 76 9.80 -14.40 -2.13
#